data_AF-A0A519YHW3-F1
#
_entry.id   AF-A0A519YHW3-F1
#
_cell.length_a   1.000
_cell.length_b   1.000
_cell.length_c   1.000
_cell.angle_alpha   90.00
_cell.angle_beta   90.00
_cell.angle_gamma   90.00
#
_symmetry.space_group_name_H-M   'P 1'
#
loop_
_entity.id
_entity.type
_entity.pdbx_description
1 polymer ?
#
loop_
_entity_poly.entity_id
_entity_poly.type
_entity_poly.pdbx_seq_one_letter_code
_entity_poly.pdbx_strand_id
1 'polypeptide(L)'
;MQTLSPTSTPKVAPAPIGRKGVVSALLILAGWAGLLAFLLGFYQPDWHSPVPYLLLLLQTHLYTGLYITAHDAMHGVVSTNKRLNNAIGTLCALLFAYNWFPRQLPKHHDHHRHVGTQEDPDFHPEDHPGFLPWLARFAWNYVTWWQVLLMAATYNVLKIWFPQANVIAFWMVPAVLATLQLFFFGTYLPHRGEHEADNKHKSRSQLRHHVWAFVSCYFFGYHYE
;
A
#
# COMPACT_ATOMS: atom_id res chain seq x y z
N MET A 1 -5.34 43.34 21.63
CA MET A 1 -4.76 42.02 21.29
C MET A 1 -4.83 41.88 19.77
N GLN A 2 -3.70 41.98 19.07
CA GLN A 2 -3.65 41.66 17.65
C GLN A 2 -3.75 40.14 17.49
N THR A 3 -4.84 39.69 16.87
CA THR A 3 -5.00 38.31 16.41
C THR A 3 -3.98 38.06 15.32
N LEU A 4 -2.90 37.36 15.63
CA LEU A 4 -1.96 36.87 14.63
C LEU A 4 -2.71 35.88 13.73
N SER A 5 -2.91 36.25 12.47
CA SER A 5 -3.40 35.34 11.44
C SER A 5 -2.45 34.14 11.34
N PRO A 6 -2.96 32.89 11.32
CA PRO A 6 -2.10 31.72 11.18
C PRO A 6 -1.36 31.82 9.85
N THR A 7 -0.03 31.89 9.91
CA THR A 7 0.83 31.81 8.74
C THR A 7 0.53 30.50 8.02
N SER A 8 0.07 30.58 6.77
CA SER A 8 -0.15 29.40 5.95
C SER A 8 1.19 28.73 5.72
N THR A 9 1.41 27.56 6.32
CA THR A 9 2.53 26.68 6.00
C THR A 9 2.59 26.46 4.48
N PRO A 10 3.73 26.76 3.81
CA PRO A 10 3.84 26.59 2.37
C PRO A 10 3.63 25.12 1.99
N LYS A 11 2.73 24.87 1.03
CA LYS A 11 2.53 23.52 0.47
C LYS A 11 3.77 23.12 -0.32
N VAL A 12 4.46 22.08 0.11
CA VAL A 12 5.57 21.49 -0.64
C VAL A 12 4.99 20.45 -1.59
N ALA A 13 5.06 20.71 -2.90
CA ALA A 13 4.61 19.73 -3.88
C ALA A 13 5.60 18.56 -3.96
N PRO A 14 5.12 17.31 -4.05
CA PRO A 14 5.98 16.16 -4.32
C PRO A 14 6.75 16.38 -5.63
N ALA A 15 8.07 16.19 -5.59
CA ALA A 15 8.95 16.31 -6.76
C ALA A 15 9.36 14.92 -7.25
N PRO A 16 9.33 14.65 -8.56
CA PRO A 16 9.81 13.39 -9.08
C PRO A 16 11.28 13.17 -8.78
N ILE A 17 11.62 11.98 -8.27
CA ILE A 17 13.00 11.57 -8.00
C ILE A 17 13.71 11.02 -9.25
N GLY A 18 13.03 11.07 -10.40
CA GLY A 18 13.57 10.77 -11.72
C GLY A 18 14.00 9.31 -11.89
N ARG A 19 15.22 9.08 -12.38
CA ARG A 19 15.74 7.72 -12.65
C ARG A 19 15.73 6.83 -11.42
N LYS A 20 15.91 7.38 -10.21
CA LYS A 20 15.91 6.61 -8.96
C LYS A 20 14.56 5.95 -8.71
N GLY A 21 13.46 6.66 -8.95
CA GLY A 21 12.10 6.12 -8.77
C GLY A 21 11.82 4.96 -9.72
N VAL A 22 12.17 5.12 -11.00
CA VAL A 22 12.03 4.05 -12.00
C VAL A 22 12.87 2.82 -11.63
N VAL A 23 14.12 3.02 -11.19
CA VAL A 23 14.99 1.89 -10.78
C VAL A 23 14.42 1.17 -9.56
N SER A 24 13.98 1.90 -8.53
CA SER A 24 13.34 1.29 -7.35
C SER A 24 12.09 0.49 -7.72
N ALA A 25 11.22 1.05 -8.58
CA ALA A 25 10.02 0.36 -9.06
C ALA A 25 10.37 -0.94 -9.81
N LEU A 26 11.38 -0.91 -10.69
CA LEU A 26 11.83 -2.08 -11.44
C LEU A 26 12.46 -3.14 -10.53
N LEU A 27 13.22 -2.74 -9.50
CA LEU A 27 13.79 -3.67 -8.52
C LEU A 27 12.69 -4.37 -7.71
N ILE A 28 11.68 -3.63 -7.27
CA ILE A 28 10.52 -4.20 -6.57
C ILE A 28 9.75 -5.16 -7.48
N LEU A 29 9.44 -4.75 -8.72
CA LEU A 29 8.74 -5.59 -9.70
C LEU A 29 9.51 -6.88 -10.01
N ALA A 30 10.80 -6.77 -10.29
CA ALA A 30 11.65 -7.91 -10.60
C ALA A 30 11.83 -8.82 -9.38
N GLY A 31 12.02 -8.25 -8.18
CA GLY A 31 12.11 -9.01 -6.94
C GLY A 31 10.81 -9.76 -6.63
N TRP A 32 9.68 -9.08 -6.73
CA TRP A 32 8.35 -9.68 -6.53
C TRP A 32 8.09 -10.81 -7.53
N ALA A 33 8.28 -10.57 -8.83
CA ALA A 33 8.00 -11.55 -9.88
C ALA A 33 8.98 -12.73 -9.82
N GLY A 34 10.27 -12.44 -9.61
CA GLY A 34 11.32 -13.45 -9.52
C GLY A 34 11.15 -14.36 -8.30
N LEU A 35 10.88 -13.79 -7.12
CA LEU A 35 10.62 -14.57 -5.92
C LEU A 35 9.34 -15.38 -6.06
N LEU A 36 8.25 -14.79 -6.56
CA LEU A 36 7.00 -15.50 -6.78
C LEU A 36 7.17 -16.67 -7.76
N ALA A 37 7.86 -16.45 -8.89
CA ALA A 37 8.12 -17.50 -9.87
C ALA A 37 8.95 -18.65 -9.27
N PHE A 38 9.96 -18.33 -8.46
CA PHE A 38 10.73 -19.33 -7.72
C PHE A 38 9.85 -20.12 -6.73
N LEU A 39 9.06 -19.42 -5.92
CA LEU A 39 8.22 -20.00 -4.88
C LEU A 39 7.11 -20.90 -5.44
N LEU A 40 6.55 -20.55 -6.60
CA LEU A 40 5.49 -21.35 -7.23
C LEU A 40 6.07 -22.51 -8.07
N GLY A 41 7.12 -22.26 -8.85
CA GLY A 41 7.63 -23.21 -9.83
C GLY A 41 8.68 -24.19 -9.34
N PHE A 42 9.44 -23.84 -8.29
CA PHE A 42 10.66 -24.57 -7.93
C PHE A 42 10.78 -24.90 -6.44
N TYR A 43 10.26 -24.06 -5.56
CA TYR A 43 10.40 -24.26 -4.12
C TYR A 43 9.46 -25.35 -3.58
N GLN A 44 10.03 -26.29 -2.82
CA GLN A 44 9.28 -27.33 -2.10
C GLN A 44 9.31 -26.99 -0.60
N PRO A 45 8.24 -26.42 -0.03
CA PRO A 45 8.26 -25.94 1.35
C PRO A 45 8.24 -27.10 2.36
N ASP A 46 9.19 -27.07 3.31
CA ASP A 46 9.08 -27.82 4.56
C ASP A 46 8.45 -26.93 5.63
N TRP A 47 7.16 -27.15 5.88
CA TRP A 47 6.36 -26.38 6.84
C TRP A 47 6.75 -26.60 8.30
N HIS A 48 7.62 -27.56 8.62
CA HIS A 48 8.18 -27.72 9.97
C HIS A 48 9.39 -26.80 10.20
N SER A 49 9.93 -26.22 9.13
CA SER A 49 11.03 -25.27 9.19
C SER A 49 10.52 -23.81 9.19
N PRO A 50 11.30 -22.84 9.70
CA PRO A 50 10.92 -21.43 9.64
C PRO A 50 10.98 -20.83 8.22
N VAL A 51 11.63 -21.49 7.27
CA VAL A 51 12.00 -20.92 5.96
C VAL A 51 10.78 -20.51 5.12
N PRO A 52 9.72 -21.34 4.94
CA PRO A 52 8.54 -20.93 4.18
C PRO A 52 7.88 -19.68 4.74
N TYR A 53 7.84 -19.52 6.07
CA TYR A 53 7.23 -18.35 6.71
C TYR A 53 8.05 -17.08 6.49
N LEU A 54 9.38 -17.16 6.53
CA LEU A 54 10.25 -16.03 6.19
C LEU A 54 10.11 -15.62 4.72
N LEU A 55 9.99 -16.59 3.81
CA LEU A 55 9.77 -16.33 2.39
C LEU A 55 8.37 -15.73 2.12
N LEU A 56 7.35 -16.19 2.85
CA LEU A 56 6.01 -15.61 2.83
C LEU A 56 6.04 -14.13 3.28
N LEU A 57 6.76 -13.82 4.36
CA LEU A 57 6.91 -12.45 4.85
C LEU A 57 7.71 -11.58 3.86
N LEU A 58 8.76 -12.11 3.25
CA LEU A 58 9.52 -11.41 2.21
C LEU A 58 8.65 -11.13 0.97
N GLN A 59 7.86 -12.12 0.54
CA GLN A 59 6.92 -11.96 -0.57
C GLN A 59 5.83 -10.93 -0.23
N THR A 60 5.34 -10.93 1.03
CA THR A 60 4.39 -9.92 1.55
C THR A 60 5.00 -8.53 1.46
N HIS A 61 6.24 -8.36 1.91
CA HIS A 61 6.95 -7.10 1.84
C HIS A 61 7.07 -6.61 0.38
N LEU A 62 7.40 -7.49 -0.56
CA LEU A 62 7.45 -7.15 -1.99
C LEU A 62 6.08 -6.78 -2.56
N TYR A 63 4.99 -7.44 -2.14
CA TYR A 63 3.62 -7.03 -2.46
C TYR A 63 3.33 -5.61 -1.94
N THR A 64 3.67 -5.32 -0.68
CA THR A 64 3.55 -3.96 -0.13
C THR A 64 4.34 -2.96 -0.97
N GLY A 65 5.56 -3.32 -1.42
CA GLY A 65 6.36 -2.51 -2.33
C GLY A 65 5.68 -2.21 -3.67
N LEU A 66 4.91 -3.15 -4.23
CA LEU A 66 4.12 -2.90 -5.45
C LEU A 66 3.09 -1.79 -5.20
N TYR A 67 2.32 -1.88 -4.11
CA TYR A 67 1.31 -0.86 -3.82
C TYR A 67 1.94 0.48 -3.48
N ILE A 68 3.04 0.51 -2.72
CA ILE A 68 3.78 1.75 -2.44
C ILE A 68 4.28 2.39 -3.74
N THR A 69 4.78 1.60 -4.68
CA THR A 69 5.15 2.11 -6.01
C THR A 69 3.94 2.70 -6.75
N ALA A 70 2.78 2.07 -6.64
CA ALA A 70 1.54 2.60 -7.21
C ALA A 70 1.10 3.90 -6.54
N HIS A 71 1.13 3.96 -5.21
CA HIS A 71 0.85 5.16 -4.41
C HIS A 71 1.79 6.32 -4.79
N ASP A 72 3.09 6.07 -4.86
CA ASP A 72 4.09 7.07 -5.24
C ASP A 72 3.86 7.57 -6.67
N ALA A 73 3.40 6.69 -7.56
CA ALA A 73 2.98 7.11 -8.90
C ALA A 73 1.70 7.98 -8.87
N MET A 74 0.80 7.82 -7.89
CA MET A 74 -0.36 8.74 -7.74
C MET A 74 0.11 10.16 -7.38
N HIS A 75 1.19 10.28 -6.61
CA HIS A 75 1.87 11.54 -6.32
C HIS A 75 2.79 12.03 -7.45
N GLY A 76 2.96 11.25 -8.51
CA GLY A 76 3.81 11.59 -9.65
C GLY A 76 5.31 11.50 -9.38
N VAL A 77 5.74 10.84 -8.30
CA VAL A 77 7.16 10.88 -7.89
C VAL A 77 8.04 9.83 -8.54
N VAL A 78 7.45 8.78 -9.12
CA VAL A 78 8.19 7.63 -9.69
C VAL A 78 8.98 8.03 -10.95
N SER A 79 8.44 8.91 -11.80
CA SER A 79 9.12 9.38 -13.01
C SER A 79 8.74 10.81 -13.37
N THR A 80 9.69 11.57 -13.92
CA THR A 80 9.41 12.89 -14.51
C THR A 80 8.55 12.79 -15.79
N ASN A 81 8.52 11.63 -16.45
CA ASN A 81 7.63 11.39 -17.57
C ASN A 81 6.28 10.86 -17.05
N LYS A 82 5.24 11.69 -17.13
CA LYS A 82 3.89 11.36 -16.64
C LYS A 82 3.30 10.07 -17.23
N ARG A 83 3.56 9.77 -18.50
CA ARG A 83 3.06 8.53 -19.14
C ARG A 83 3.74 7.30 -18.54
N LEU A 84 5.06 7.37 -18.37
CA LEU A 84 5.84 6.29 -17.75
C LEU A 84 5.47 6.11 -16.27
N ASN A 85 5.36 7.21 -15.53
CA ASN A 85 4.92 7.21 -14.13
C ASN A 85 3.58 6.48 -13.97
N ASN A 86 2.58 6.87 -14.76
CA ASN A 86 1.25 6.28 -14.67
C ASN A 86 1.21 4.83 -15.16
N ALA A 87 2.02 4.48 -16.16
CA ALA A 87 2.14 3.09 -16.63
C ALA A 87 2.72 2.18 -15.55
N ILE A 88 3.80 2.60 -14.88
CA ILE A 88 4.40 1.86 -13.76
C ILE A 88 3.39 1.74 -12.61
N GLY A 89 2.75 2.84 -12.23
CA GLY A 89 1.74 2.84 -11.17
C GLY A 89 0.55 1.93 -11.48
N THR A 90 0.07 1.93 -12.73
CA THR A 90 -1.01 1.05 -13.19
C THR A 90 -0.59 -0.41 -13.16
N LEU A 91 0.61 -0.74 -13.64
CA LEU A 91 1.12 -2.11 -13.60
C LEU A 91 1.23 -2.62 -12.16
N CYS A 92 1.83 -1.84 -11.26
CA CYS A 92 2.00 -2.26 -9.87
C CYS A 92 0.66 -2.40 -9.14
N ALA A 93 -0.29 -1.49 -9.37
CA ALA A 93 -1.64 -1.58 -8.82
C ALA A 93 -2.38 -2.84 -9.31
N LEU A 94 -2.28 -3.16 -10.60
CA LEU A 94 -2.88 -4.36 -11.19
C LEU A 94 -2.27 -5.64 -10.62
N LEU A 95 -0.93 -5.71 -10.50
CA LEU A 95 -0.24 -6.88 -9.97
C LEU A 95 -0.50 -7.09 -8.47
N PHE A 96 -0.74 -6.02 -7.72
CA PHE A 96 -1.03 -6.10 -6.29
C PHE A 96 -2.34 -6.83 -6.00
N ALA A 97 -3.45 -6.39 -6.59
CA ALA A 97 -4.78 -6.96 -6.34
C ALA A 97 -5.79 -6.60 -7.44
N TYR A 98 -5.36 -6.51 -8.70
CA TYR A 98 -6.16 -5.97 -9.81
C TYR A 98 -6.71 -4.56 -9.55
N ASN A 99 -6.00 -3.78 -8.73
CA ASN A 99 -6.43 -2.42 -8.41
C ASN A 99 -6.33 -1.54 -9.66
N TRP A 100 -7.40 -0.82 -9.98
CA TRP A 100 -7.42 0.05 -11.15
C TRP A 100 -6.93 1.47 -10.81
N PHE A 101 -5.69 1.77 -11.20
CA PHE A 101 -5.02 3.03 -10.89
C PHE A 101 -5.84 4.30 -11.20
N PRO A 102 -6.48 4.46 -12.39
CA PRO A 102 -7.32 5.62 -12.68
C PRO A 102 -8.52 5.82 -11.73
N ARG A 103 -9.03 4.74 -11.11
CA ARG A 103 -10.11 4.82 -10.11
C ARG A 103 -9.59 5.15 -8.72
N GLN A 104 -8.37 4.71 -8.38
CA GLN A 104 -7.76 4.98 -7.08
C GLN A 104 -7.20 6.40 -6.99
N LEU A 105 -6.63 6.94 -8.08
CA LEU A 105 -6.03 8.27 -8.11
C LEU A 105 -6.94 9.41 -7.56
N PRO A 106 -8.21 9.56 -7.99
CA PRO A 106 -9.07 10.59 -7.44
C PRO A 106 -9.39 10.35 -5.95
N LYS A 107 -9.67 9.10 -5.55
CA LYS A 107 -9.92 8.74 -4.14
C LYS A 107 -8.74 9.04 -3.23
N HIS A 108 -7.54 8.70 -3.69
CA HIS A 108 -6.30 9.03 -3.01
C HIS A 108 -6.19 10.53 -2.78
N HIS A 109 -6.44 11.35 -3.80
CA HIS A 109 -6.43 12.80 -3.61
C HIS A 109 -7.62 13.32 -2.78
N ASP A 110 -8.76 12.64 -2.74
CA ASP A 110 -9.87 12.97 -1.85
C ASP A 110 -9.48 12.75 -0.39
N HIS A 111 -8.76 11.66 -0.08
CA HIS A 111 -8.16 11.43 1.23
C HIS A 111 -7.27 12.60 1.63
N HIS A 112 -6.27 12.97 0.82
CA HIS A 112 -5.38 14.12 1.08
C HIS A 112 -6.10 15.47 1.25
N ARG A 113 -7.23 15.68 0.55
CA ARG A 113 -7.98 16.93 0.64
C ARG A 113 -8.85 17.05 1.89
N HIS A 114 -9.41 15.94 2.33
CA HIS A 114 -10.47 15.92 3.34
C HIS A 114 -10.06 15.15 4.60
N VAL A 115 -8.75 14.95 4.81
CA VAL A 115 -8.20 14.16 5.92
C VAL A 115 -8.87 14.53 7.24
N GLY A 116 -9.36 13.53 7.95
CA GLY A 116 -10.00 13.75 9.25
C GLY A 116 -11.44 14.23 9.18
N THR A 117 -12.12 14.13 8.03
CA THR A 117 -13.53 14.50 7.85
C THR A 117 -14.32 13.38 7.15
N GLN A 118 -15.66 13.40 7.24
CA GLN A 118 -16.50 12.35 6.63
C GLN A 118 -16.36 12.20 5.11
N GLU A 119 -15.77 13.18 4.43
CA GLU A 119 -15.51 13.17 2.99
C GLU A 119 -14.23 12.40 2.61
N ASP A 120 -13.37 12.09 3.59
CA ASP A 120 -12.19 11.27 3.39
C ASP A 120 -12.58 9.77 3.27
N PRO A 121 -12.29 9.10 2.14
CA PRO A 121 -12.63 7.69 1.94
C PRO A 121 -11.94 6.74 2.93
N ASP A 122 -10.83 7.16 3.53
CA ASP A 122 -10.04 6.38 4.48
C ASP A 122 -10.38 6.73 5.92
N PHE A 123 -11.12 7.81 6.12
CA PHE A 123 -11.57 8.25 7.43
C PHE A 123 -12.68 7.36 7.98
N HIS A 124 -12.57 7.05 9.27
CA HIS A 124 -13.59 6.33 10.00
C HIS A 124 -13.77 6.82 11.43
N PRO A 125 -14.68 7.77 11.65
CA PRO A 125 -15.25 7.97 12.97
C PRO A 125 -16.71 8.38 12.94
N GLU A 126 -17.45 7.81 13.89
CA GLU A 126 -18.33 8.51 14.85
C GLU A 126 -18.20 7.64 16.14
N ASP A 127 -17.43 8.11 17.13
CA ASP A 127 -17.34 7.61 18.52
C ASP A 127 -16.55 6.30 18.85
N HIS A 128 -15.40 6.10 18.21
CA HIS A 128 -14.36 5.04 18.42
C HIS A 128 -14.64 3.60 17.96
N PRO A 129 -14.92 3.39 16.68
CA PRO A 129 -14.92 2.06 16.08
C PRO A 129 -13.52 1.44 16.14
N GLY A 130 -13.45 0.20 16.62
CA GLY A 130 -12.19 -0.53 16.75
C GLY A 130 -11.50 -0.82 15.40
N PHE A 131 -10.31 -1.42 15.47
CA PHE A 131 -9.49 -1.77 14.30
C PHE A 131 -10.26 -2.52 13.19
N LEU A 132 -11.10 -3.50 13.57
CA LEU A 132 -11.79 -4.38 12.60
C LEU A 132 -12.90 -3.67 11.81
N PRO A 133 -13.84 -2.92 12.43
CA PRO A 133 -14.80 -2.10 11.66
C PRO A 133 -14.14 -1.14 10.68
N TRP A 134 -13.05 -0.49 11.08
CA TRP A 134 -12.33 0.42 10.20
C TRP A 134 -11.68 -0.31 9.02
N LEU A 135 -11.00 -1.42 9.27
CA LEU A 135 -10.45 -2.26 8.22
C LEU A 135 -11.54 -2.72 7.23
N ALA A 136 -12.74 -3.07 7.72
CA ALA A 136 -13.86 -3.49 6.88
C ALA A 136 -14.37 -2.36 5.98
N ARG A 137 -14.56 -1.15 6.52
CA ARG A 137 -14.93 0.04 5.72
C ARG A 137 -13.86 0.35 4.66
N PHE A 138 -12.59 0.32 5.05
CA PHE A 138 -11.47 0.54 4.14
C PHE A 138 -11.50 -0.49 3.00
N ALA A 139 -11.59 -1.79 3.32
CA ALA A 139 -11.71 -2.83 2.32
C ALA A 139 -12.92 -2.62 1.40
N TRP A 140 -14.08 -2.24 1.94
CA TRP A 140 -15.29 -1.97 1.15
C TRP A 140 -15.13 -0.79 0.18
N ASN A 141 -14.34 0.21 0.53
CA ASN A 141 -14.08 1.36 -0.32
C ASN A 141 -13.16 1.05 -1.50
N TYR A 142 -12.28 0.05 -1.38
CA TYR A 142 -11.26 -0.22 -2.40
C TYR A 142 -11.41 -1.55 -3.13
N VAL A 143 -12.00 -2.58 -2.50
CA VAL A 143 -12.19 -3.89 -3.09
C VAL A 143 -13.51 -3.95 -3.85
N THR A 144 -13.44 -4.33 -5.12
CA THR A 144 -14.60 -4.52 -5.98
C THR A 144 -14.86 -6.00 -6.28
N TRP A 145 -16.11 -6.35 -6.59
CA TRP A 145 -16.46 -7.71 -6.99
C TRP A 145 -15.68 -8.22 -8.21
N TRP A 146 -15.29 -7.34 -9.14
CA TRP A 146 -14.44 -7.71 -10.27
C TRP A 146 -13.05 -8.14 -9.85
N GLN A 147 -12.45 -7.47 -8.86
CA GLN A 147 -11.15 -7.87 -8.34
C GLN A 147 -11.22 -9.23 -7.68
N VAL A 148 -12.27 -9.47 -6.88
CA VAL A 148 -12.51 -10.78 -6.25
C VAL A 148 -12.67 -11.88 -7.32
N LEU A 149 -13.45 -11.61 -8.37
CA LEU A 149 -13.64 -12.55 -9.47
C LEU A 149 -12.33 -12.83 -10.23
N LEU A 150 -11.55 -11.80 -10.54
CA LEU A 150 -10.26 -11.93 -11.22
C LEU A 150 -9.24 -12.68 -10.36
N MET A 151 -9.19 -12.41 -9.06
CA MET A 151 -8.33 -13.14 -8.13
C MET A 151 -8.75 -14.61 -8.04
N ALA A 152 -10.05 -14.89 -7.98
CA ALA A 152 -10.57 -16.26 -7.96
C ALA A 152 -10.25 -17.00 -9.27
N ALA A 153 -10.40 -16.35 -10.43
CA ALA A 153 -10.03 -16.91 -11.73
C ALA A 153 -8.53 -17.21 -11.78
N THR A 154 -7.68 -16.26 -11.38
CA THR A 154 -6.22 -16.42 -11.36
C THR A 154 -5.77 -17.53 -10.41
N TYR A 155 -6.35 -17.62 -9.21
CA TYR A 155 -6.11 -18.74 -8.30
C TYR A 155 -6.41 -20.09 -8.96
N ASN A 156 -7.57 -20.21 -9.62
CA ASN A 156 -7.98 -21.45 -10.29
C ASN A 156 -7.10 -21.79 -11.49
N VAL A 157 -6.55 -20.81 -12.20
CA VAL A 157 -5.58 -21.03 -13.27
C VAL A 157 -4.22 -21.44 -12.69
N LEU A 158 -3.70 -20.74 -11.69
CA LEU A 158 -2.40 -21.01 -11.10
C LEU A 158 -2.32 -22.41 -10.49
N LYS A 159 -3.37 -22.86 -9.80
CA LYS A 159 -3.39 -24.20 -9.16
C LYS A 159 -3.39 -25.38 -10.16
N ILE A 160 -3.61 -25.13 -11.45
CA ILE A 160 -3.47 -26.16 -12.51
C ILE A 160 -1.98 -26.45 -12.74
N TRP A 161 -1.13 -25.44 -12.61
CA TRP A 161 0.30 -25.51 -12.94
C TRP A 161 1.21 -25.63 -11.72
N PHE A 162 0.75 -25.17 -10.55
CA PHE A 162 1.56 -25.07 -9.34
C PHE A 162 0.88 -25.75 -8.14
N PRO A 163 1.66 -26.26 -7.16
CA PRO A 163 1.09 -26.82 -5.93
C PRO A 163 0.14 -25.84 -5.25
N GLN A 164 -1.08 -26.28 -4.93
CA GLN A 164 -2.10 -25.42 -4.33
C GLN A 164 -1.60 -24.74 -3.04
N ALA A 165 -0.86 -25.46 -2.20
CA ALA A 165 -0.27 -24.92 -0.97
C ALA A 165 0.64 -23.72 -1.25
N ASN A 166 1.47 -23.78 -2.31
CA ASN A 166 2.37 -22.70 -2.69
C ASN A 166 1.59 -21.49 -3.22
N VAL A 167 0.55 -21.71 -4.05
CA VAL A 167 -0.31 -20.62 -4.55
C VAL A 167 -0.99 -19.89 -3.38
N ILE A 168 -1.53 -20.64 -2.41
CA ILE A 168 -2.14 -20.04 -1.22
C ILE A 168 -1.10 -19.28 -0.41
N ALA A 169 0.00 -19.92 -0.04
CA ALA A 169 0.97 -19.37 0.90
C ALA A 169 1.81 -18.22 0.34
N PHE A 170 2.08 -18.19 -0.97
CA PHE A 170 3.03 -17.25 -1.57
C PHE A 170 2.41 -16.27 -2.57
N TRP A 171 1.17 -16.49 -3.02
CA TRP A 171 0.46 -15.53 -3.87
C TRP A 171 -0.74 -14.90 -3.14
N MET A 172 -1.61 -15.74 -2.56
CA MET A 172 -2.86 -15.27 -1.94
C MET A 172 -2.64 -14.62 -0.56
N VAL A 173 -1.99 -15.35 0.35
CA VAL A 173 -1.75 -14.86 1.72
C VAL A 173 -0.90 -13.58 1.73
N PRO A 174 0.20 -13.47 0.95
CA PRO A 174 0.99 -12.24 0.92
C PRO A 174 0.22 -11.01 0.43
N ALA A 175 -0.66 -11.16 -0.56
CA ALA A 175 -1.49 -10.05 -1.03
C ALA A 175 -2.42 -9.54 0.08
N VAL A 176 -3.08 -10.46 0.81
CA VAL A 176 -3.95 -10.11 1.95
C VAL A 176 -3.17 -9.46 3.08
N LEU A 177 -2.03 -10.04 3.48
CA LEU A 177 -1.17 -9.49 4.53
C LEU A 177 -0.62 -8.12 4.15
N ALA A 178 -0.29 -7.89 2.88
CA ALA A 178 0.16 -6.59 2.41
C ALA A 178 -0.96 -5.55 2.48
N THR A 179 -2.22 -5.90 2.16
CA THR A 179 -3.38 -5.01 2.38
C THR A 179 -3.53 -4.65 3.86
N LEU A 180 -3.40 -5.63 4.76
CA LEU A 180 -3.44 -5.38 6.21
C LEU A 180 -2.29 -4.48 6.66
N GLN A 181 -1.08 -4.70 6.14
CA GLN A 181 0.10 -3.91 6.44
C GLN A 181 -0.07 -2.45 6.01
N LEU A 182 -0.55 -2.21 4.78
CA LEU A 182 -0.83 -0.88 4.24
C LEU A 182 -1.88 -0.16 5.08
N PHE A 183 -3.00 -0.82 5.39
CA PHE A 183 -4.03 -0.25 6.25
C PHE A 183 -3.48 0.08 7.63
N PHE A 184 -2.74 -0.84 8.25
CA PHE A 184 -2.25 -0.65 9.61
C PHE A 184 -1.24 0.50 9.72
N PHE A 185 -0.21 0.51 8.88
CA PHE A 185 0.87 1.49 8.96
C PHE A 185 0.58 2.80 8.23
N GLY A 186 -0.23 2.76 7.18
CA GLY A 186 -0.58 3.93 6.37
C GLY A 186 -1.83 4.67 6.85
N THR A 187 -2.85 3.93 7.29
CA THR A 187 -4.15 4.54 7.62
C THR A 187 -4.43 4.51 9.13
N TYR A 188 -4.41 3.33 9.75
CA TYR A 188 -4.84 3.16 11.12
C TYR A 188 -3.91 3.84 12.13
N LEU A 189 -2.62 3.51 12.13
CA LEU A 189 -1.67 4.05 13.10
C LEU A 189 -1.49 5.56 13.01
N PRO A 190 -1.32 6.17 11.81
CA PRO A 190 -1.13 7.59 11.72
C PRO A 190 -2.37 8.37 12.14
N HIS A 191 -3.57 7.91 11.78
CA HIS A 191 -4.80 8.70 11.91
C HIS A 191 -5.68 8.34 13.12
N ARG A 192 -5.44 7.23 13.83
CA ARG A 192 -6.24 6.86 15.01
C ARG A 192 -6.13 7.87 16.16
N GLY A 193 -7.23 7.97 16.91
CA GLY A 193 -7.34 8.82 18.08
C GLY A 193 -7.49 10.29 17.72
N GLU A 194 -7.40 11.15 18.73
CA GLU A 194 -7.52 12.58 18.57
C GLU A 194 -6.22 13.18 18.03
N HIS A 195 -6.29 14.31 17.35
CA HIS A 195 -5.13 15.06 16.86
C HIS A 195 -5.22 16.49 17.31
N GLU A 196 -4.07 17.13 17.53
CA GLU A 196 -4.00 18.55 17.87
C GLU A 196 -4.82 19.40 16.88
N ALA A 197 -5.47 20.44 17.39
CA ALA A 197 -6.37 21.27 16.61
C ALA A 197 -5.67 21.91 15.40
N ASP A 198 -4.40 22.28 15.57
CA ASP A 198 -3.53 22.89 14.57
C ASP A 198 -2.83 21.89 13.63
N ASN A 199 -2.88 20.57 13.92
CA ASN A 199 -2.42 19.54 13.02
C ASN A 199 -3.36 19.40 11.81
N LYS A 200 -3.04 20.09 10.71
CA LYS A 200 -3.82 20.09 9.47
C LYS A 200 -3.91 18.71 8.78
N HIS A 201 -2.95 17.83 9.03
CA HIS A 201 -2.83 16.53 8.37
C HIS A 201 -3.44 15.40 9.20
N LYS A 202 -3.91 15.71 10.42
CA LYS A 202 -4.57 14.78 11.35
C LYS A 202 -3.89 13.40 11.38
N SER A 203 -2.56 13.41 11.50
CA SER A 203 -1.70 12.22 11.43
C SER A 203 -0.46 12.32 12.34
N ARG A 204 0.18 11.18 12.67
CA ARG A 204 1.37 11.06 13.55
C ARG A 204 2.44 10.07 13.09
N SER A 205 3.71 10.40 13.35
CA SER A 205 4.87 9.63 12.85
C SER A 205 5.10 8.39 13.67
N GLN A 206 5.32 7.27 12.98
CA GLN A 206 5.96 6.13 13.62
C GLN A 206 7.36 6.52 14.12
N LEU A 207 7.93 5.65 14.96
CA LEU A 207 9.30 5.79 15.45
C LEU A 207 10.28 6.03 14.28
N ARG A 208 11.10 7.07 14.39
CA ARG A 208 12.07 7.48 13.37
C ARG A 208 13.30 6.55 13.37
N HIS A 209 13.12 5.35 12.83
CA HIS A 209 14.16 4.35 12.64
C HIS A 209 14.10 3.79 11.21
N HIS A 210 15.12 4.05 10.38
CA HIS A 210 15.04 3.82 8.92
C HIS A 210 14.82 2.35 8.53
N VAL A 211 15.48 1.42 9.21
CA VAL A 211 15.28 -0.02 8.95
C VAL A 211 13.85 -0.42 9.29
N TRP A 212 13.32 0.08 10.41
CA TRP A 212 11.95 -0.19 10.80
C TRP A 212 10.97 0.43 9.81
N ALA A 213 11.20 1.67 9.40
CA ALA A 213 10.34 2.37 8.45
C ALA A 213 10.28 1.65 7.10
N PHE A 214 11.42 1.16 6.62
CA PHE A 214 11.49 0.35 5.41
C PHE A 214 10.72 -0.96 5.58
N VAL A 215 11.04 -1.77 6.58
CA VAL A 215 10.44 -3.10 6.79
C VAL A 215 8.94 -3.01 7.11
N SER A 216 8.52 -1.98 7.85
CA SER A 216 7.14 -1.82 8.28
C SER A 216 6.22 -1.43 7.14
N CYS A 217 6.61 -0.48 6.26
CA CYS A 217 5.81 -0.11 5.09
C CYS A 217 6.55 0.82 4.11
N TYR A 218 7.82 0.60 3.77
CA TYR A 218 8.59 1.46 2.85
C TYR A 218 8.52 2.96 3.19
N PHE A 219 8.70 3.30 4.46
CA PHE A 219 8.62 4.66 4.99
C PHE A 219 7.22 5.31 4.96
N PHE A 220 6.18 4.58 4.55
CA PHE A 220 4.81 5.10 4.50
C PHE A 220 4.29 5.58 5.86
N GLY A 221 4.73 4.97 6.96
CA GLY A 221 4.40 5.45 8.32
C GLY A 221 5.10 6.76 8.75
N TYR A 222 6.04 7.29 7.95
CA TYR A 222 6.57 8.65 8.11
C TYR A 222 5.68 9.64 7.33
N HIS A 223 4.51 9.93 7.88
CA HIS A 223 3.60 10.93 7.33
C HIS A 223 4.15 12.36 7.55
N TYR A 224 4.06 13.14 6.49
CA TYR A 224 3.35 14.41 6.48
C TYR A 224 2.76 14.46 5.07
N GLU A 225 1.51 14.01 4.97
CA GLU A 225 0.81 13.70 3.72
C GLU A 225 0.15 14.92 3.08
#